data_AF-A0A2R6K9I2-F1
#
_entry.id   AF-A0A2R6K9I2-F1
#
_cell.length_a   1.000
_cell.length_b   1.000
_cell.length_c   1.000
_cell.angle_alpha   90.00
_cell.angle_beta   90.00
_cell.angle_gamma   90.00
#
_symmetry.space_group_name_H-M   'P 1'
#
loop_
_entity.id
_entity.type
_entity.pdbx_description
1 polymer ?
#
loop_
_entity_poly.entity_id
_entity_poly.type
_entity_poly.pdbx_seq_one_letter_code
_entity_poly.pdbx_strand_id
1 'polypeptide(L)'
;MNRRRFLAGAGATLSLGFVGQQALRSPESTVVRVWFSDAAASYEGLAATVEGYLGAALEPAIGPVEFDFAPEPLSLPAESGRRVLATHWPARVARGAVGMDEVDPVDGVNLLVTDGHPTKQPSGYARPHVAAATGAESIARMSPVDETPVVVPYSVRAAATQVVLHEVAHALGADHEHGAVRRTDDALVASPMIGSYLWASEAVRERHLPDRNACGGAVPDETDSLERRLRMRYADCALERLGDGSR
;
A
#
# COMPACT_ATOMS: atom_id res chain seq x y z
N MET A 1 47.29 59.98 -10.83
CA MET A 1 46.54 59.62 -9.60
C MET A 1 45.07 59.95 -9.78
N ASN A 2 44.21 59.05 -9.29
CA ASN A 2 42.74 59.12 -9.13
C ASN A 2 41.86 58.84 -10.35
N ARG A 3 41.65 57.53 -10.60
CA ARG A 3 40.54 56.97 -11.38
C ARG A 3 39.24 57.06 -10.57
N ARG A 4 38.23 57.74 -11.13
CA ARG A 4 36.83 57.71 -10.67
C ARG A 4 36.00 56.86 -11.62
N ARG A 5 34.97 56.21 -11.05
CA ARG A 5 33.89 55.38 -11.65
C ARG A 5 34.17 53.88 -11.64
N PHE A 6 33.58 53.19 -10.67
CA PHE A 6 32.63 52.10 -10.96
C PHE A 6 31.86 51.73 -9.67
N LEU A 7 30.57 52.06 -9.64
CA LEU A 7 29.58 51.50 -8.72
C LEU A 7 28.54 50.83 -9.59
N ALA A 8 28.50 49.50 -9.61
CA ALA A 8 27.35 48.69 -10.02
C ALA A 8 27.63 47.19 -9.78
N GLY A 9 26.71 46.53 -9.06
CA GLY A 9 26.54 45.06 -9.01
C GLY A 9 27.55 44.30 -8.12
N ALA A 10 27.20 43.25 -7.39
CA ALA A 10 25.98 42.46 -7.34
C ALA A 10 25.84 41.83 -5.94
N GLY A 11 24.60 41.73 -5.48
CA GLY A 11 24.22 40.94 -4.31
C GLY A 11 23.91 39.48 -4.70
N ALA A 12 23.77 38.67 -3.65
CA ALA A 12 23.30 37.27 -3.61
C ALA A 12 24.32 36.19 -4.02
N THR A 13 25.08 35.72 -3.03
CA THR A 13 25.75 34.43 -3.05
C THR A 13 25.00 33.44 -2.14
N LEU A 14 24.74 32.26 -2.72
CA LEU A 14 24.53 30.95 -2.09
C LEU A 14 23.13 30.64 -1.50
N SER A 15 22.25 30.19 -2.39
CA SER A 15 21.23 29.17 -2.06
C SER A 15 21.05 28.24 -3.27
N LEU A 16 22.13 27.52 -3.62
CA LEU A 16 22.16 26.50 -4.67
C LEU A 16 22.41 25.13 -4.03
N GLY A 17 21.46 24.65 -3.23
CA GLY A 17 21.57 23.37 -2.52
C GLY A 17 20.35 22.45 -2.59
N PHE A 18 19.16 22.94 -2.90
CA PHE A 18 17.93 22.14 -2.77
C PHE A 18 17.10 21.97 -4.06
N VAL A 19 17.47 22.64 -5.16
CA VAL A 19 16.69 22.59 -6.41
C VAL A 19 17.22 21.53 -7.40
N GLY A 20 18.36 20.89 -7.08
CA GLY A 20 19.03 19.96 -8.00
C GLY A 20 18.54 18.51 -7.96
N GLN A 21 17.83 18.08 -6.91
CA GLN A 21 17.37 16.69 -6.79
C GLN A 21 16.05 16.42 -7.52
N GLN A 22 15.26 17.46 -7.80
CA GLN A 22 13.95 17.30 -8.44
C GLN A 22 14.06 17.18 -9.98
N ALA A 23 15.18 17.61 -10.56
CA ALA A 23 15.41 17.60 -12.01
C ALA A 23 15.95 16.27 -12.57
N LEU A 24 16.19 15.26 -11.71
CA LEU A 24 16.61 13.90 -12.11
C LEU A 24 15.48 12.87 -11.99
N ARG A 25 14.26 13.28 -11.64
CA ARG A 25 13.11 12.39 -11.67
C ARG A 25 12.79 12.05 -13.13
N SER A 26 13.14 10.82 -13.51
CA SER A 26 12.62 10.10 -14.67
C SER A 26 11.08 10.20 -14.71
N PRO A 27 10.43 10.04 -15.88
CA PRO A 27 8.98 10.17 -16.00
C PRO A 27 8.25 9.41 -14.88
N GLU A 28 7.52 10.23 -14.12
CA GLU A 28 6.82 10.08 -12.84
C GLU A 28 6.71 8.66 -12.24
N SER A 29 7.72 8.28 -11.46
CA SER A 29 7.59 7.17 -10.49
C SER A 29 6.45 7.46 -9.51
N THR A 30 5.58 6.48 -9.30
CA THR A 30 4.55 6.60 -8.25
C THR A 30 5.23 6.50 -6.89
N VAL A 31 5.02 7.48 -6.01
CA VAL A 31 5.59 7.48 -4.66
C VAL A 31 4.60 6.86 -3.68
N VAL A 32 5.01 5.83 -2.96
CA VAL A 32 4.30 5.28 -1.81
C VAL A 32 5.01 5.73 -0.54
N ARG A 33 4.43 6.70 0.16
CA ARG A 33 4.94 7.15 1.46
C ARG A 33 4.34 6.30 2.58
N VAL A 34 5.21 5.61 3.33
CA VAL A 34 4.83 4.64 4.35
C VAL A 34 5.10 5.21 5.74
N TRP A 35 4.08 5.15 6.60
CA TRP A 35 4.14 5.50 8.00
C TRP A 35 3.90 4.25 8.85
N PHE A 36 4.66 4.13 9.92
CA PHE A 36 4.46 3.10 10.94
C PHE A 36 3.92 3.72 12.22
N SER A 37 3.00 3.02 12.90
CA SER A 37 2.71 3.31 14.31
C SER A 37 3.96 3.10 15.19
N ASP A 38 4.02 3.70 16.38
CA ASP A 38 5.09 3.44 17.37
C ASP A 38 5.36 1.94 17.59
N ALA A 39 4.31 1.12 17.72
CA ALA A 39 4.44 -0.32 17.93
C ALA A 39 4.99 -1.03 16.67
N ALA A 40 4.41 -0.76 15.51
CA ALA A 40 4.85 -1.32 14.23
C ALA A 40 6.33 -1.03 13.92
N ALA A 41 6.82 0.17 14.25
CA ALA A 41 8.20 0.56 14.00
C ALA A 41 9.23 -0.24 14.82
N SER A 42 8.80 -0.96 15.86
CA SER A 42 9.68 -1.81 16.66
C SER A 42 10.07 -3.12 15.96
N TYR A 43 9.39 -3.49 14.86
CA TYR A 43 9.67 -4.73 14.15
C TYR A 43 10.78 -4.56 13.12
N GLU A 44 11.91 -5.20 13.39
CA GLU A 44 13.02 -5.31 12.44
C GLU A 44 12.54 -5.94 11.11
N GLY A 45 13.01 -5.39 9.99
CA GLY A 45 12.68 -5.91 8.66
C GLY A 45 11.28 -5.57 8.14
N LEU A 46 10.41 -4.91 8.92
CA LEU A 46 9.07 -4.53 8.46
C LEU A 46 9.11 -3.65 7.20
N ALA A 47 9.96 -2.62 7.18
CA ALA A 47 10.13 -1.71 6.05
C ALA A 47 10.49 -2.46 4.77
N ALA A 48 11.56 -3.25 4.81
CA ALA A 48 12.02 -4.06 3.69
C ALA A 48 10.96 -5.06 3.21
N THR A 49 10.18 -5.63 4.14
CA THR A 49 9.10 -6.55 3.79
C THR A 49 7.97 -5.83 3.07
N VAL A 50 7.50 -4.70 3.61
CA VAL A 50 6.44 -3.88 2.98
C VAL A 50 6.87 -3.41 1.60
N GLU A 51 8.08 -2.86 1.47
CA GLU A 51 8.68 -2.44 0.20
C GLU A 51 8.74 -3.60 -0.80
N GLY A 52 9.31 -4.74 -0.40
CA GLY A 52 9.49 -5.88 -1.29
C GLY A 52 8.16 -6.41 -1.84
N TYR A 53 7.16 -6.61 -0.98
CA TYR A 53 5.86 -7.11 -1.43
C TYR A 53 5.08 -6.09 -2.27
N LEU A 54 5.09 -4.81 -1.89
CA LEU A 54 4.42 -3.77 -2.66
C LEU A 54 5.10 -3.53 -4.00
N GLY A 55 6.43 -3.38 -4.04
CA GLY A 55 7.18 -3.14 -5.26
C GLY A 55 6.94 -4.26 -6.27
N ALA A 56 7.12 -5.50 -5.83
CA ALA A 56 6.93 -6.63 -6.73
C ALA A 56 5.46 -6.87 -7.17
N ALA A 57 4.47 -6.32 -6.45
CA ALA A 57 3.07 -6.33 -6.86
C ALA A 57 2.69 -5.16 -7.77
N LEU A 58 3.18 -3.95 -7.51
CA LEU A 58 2.81 -2.71 -8.20
C LEU A 58 3.61 -2.47 -9.47
N GLU A 59 4.92 -2.70 -9.45
CA GLU A 59 5.81 -2.37 -10.57
C GLU A 59 5.38 -2.98 -11.92
N PRO A 60 4.86 -4.22 -11.98
CA PRO A 60 4.33 -4.77 -13.23
C PRO A 60 3.14 -3.99 -13.81
N ALA A 61 2.41 -3.22 -13.00
CA ALA A 61 1.26 -2.44 -13.44
C ALA A 61 1.60 -0.99 -13.79
N ILE A 62 2.35 -0.33 -12.92
CA ILE A 62 2.51 1.14 -12.95
C ILE A 62 3.95 1.59 -13.21
N GLY A 63 4.87 0.65 -13.50
CA GLY A 63 6.28 0.95 -13.68
C GLY A 63 7.00 1.18 -12.34
N PRO A 64 8.19 1.81 -12.34
CA PRO A 64 8.99 2.01 -11.13
C PRO A 64 8.21 2.71 -10.01
N VAL A 65 8.27 2.15 -8.80
CA VAL A 65 7.64 2.70 -7.59
C VAL A 65 8.73 3.17 -6.63
N GLU A 66 8.62 4.41 -6.15
CA GLU A 66 9.48 4.94 -5.10
C GLU A 66 8.83 4.72 -3.74
N PHE A 67 9.56 4.11 -2.80
CA PHE A 67 9.13 3.96 -1.42
C PHE A 67 9.81 5.00 -0.54
N ASP A 68 9.00 5.76 0.17
CA ASP A 68 9.48 6.77 1.10
C ASP A 68 8.98 6.44 2.50
N PHE A 69 9.89 6.02 3.38
CA PHE A 69 9.54 5.67 4.76
C PHE A 69 9.68 6.91 5.64
N ALA A 70 8.59 7.27 6.32
CA ALA A 70 8.60 8.37 7.27
C ALA A 70 9.70 8.14 8.33
N PRO A 71 10.52 9.15 8.63
CA PRO A 71 11.67 8.99 9.52
C PRO A 71 11.26 8.73 10.97
N GLU A 72 10.09 9.19 11.36
CA GLU A 72 9.54 9.03 12.71
C GLU A 72 8.21 8.28 12.67
N PRO A 73 7.98 7.34 13.62
CA PRO A 73 6.70 6.69 13.74
C PRO A 73 5.61 7.64 14.21
N LEU A 74 4.35 7.26 13.96
CA LEU A 74 3.19 7.98 14.43
C LEU A 74 2.70 7.40 15.75
N SER A 75 2.58 8.27 16.74
CA SER A 75 1.80 7.95 17.92
C SER A 75 0.31 7.96 17.60
N LEU A 76 -0.36 6.84 17.90
CA LEU A 76 -1.77 6.62 17.62
C LEU A 76 -2.55 6.38 18.92
N PRO A 77 -3.83 6.78 18.98
CA PRO A 77 -4.66 6.52 20.15
C PRO A 77 -5.00 5.03 20.35
N ALA A 78 -4.82 4.21 19.31
CA ALA A 78 -4.93 2.75 19.33
C ALA A 78 -4.29 2.17 18.06
N GLU A 79 -3.94 0.88 18.11
CA GLU A 79 -3.36 0.14 16.98
C GLU A 79 -4.42 -0.45 16.02
N SER A 80 -5.70 -0.45 16.40
CA SER A 80 -6.75 -1.11 15.62
C SER A 80 -8.03 -0.30 15.57
N GLY A 81 -8.89 -0.71 14.65
CA GLY A 81 -10.29 -0.32 14.64
C GLY A 81 -10.59 0.84 13.70
N ARG A 82 -11.87 0.94 13.34
CA ARG A 82 -12.37 1.89 12.35
C ARG A 82 -11.99 3.34 12.67
N ARG A 83 -11.98 3.71 13.95
CA ARG A 83 -11.64 5.07 14.38
C ARG A 83 -10.20 5.46 14.00
N VAL A 84 -9.26 4.52 14.04
CA VAL A 84 -7.87 4.78 13.70
C VAL A 84 -7.71 4.77 12.18
N LEU A 85 -8.03 3.64 11.55
CA LEU A 85 -7.75 3.40 10.13
C LEU A 85 -8.59 4.28 9.20
N ALA A 86 -9.90 4.41 9.48
CA ALA A 86 -10.86 5.05 8.57
C ALA A 86 -11.21 6.49 8.96
N THR A 87 -10.65 7.03 10.04
CA THR A 87 -11.00 8.38 10.52
C THR A 87 -9.76 9.15 10.96
N HIS A 88 -8.98 8.62 11.90
CA HIS A 88 -7.81 9.33 12.41
C HIS A 88 -6.74 9.50 11.34
N TRP A 89 -6.37 8.41 10.66
CA TRP A 89 -5.33 8.44 9.63
C TRP A 89 -5.67 9.36 8.45
N PRO A 90 -6.84 9.22 7.77
CA PRO A 90 -7.21 10.15 6.70
C PRO A 90 -7.25 11.62 7.15
N ALA A 91 -7.67 11.88 8.40
CA ALA A 91 -7.67 13.22 8.94
C ALA A 91 -6.25 13.77 9.17
N ARG A 92 -5.27 12.93 9.58
CA ARG A 92 -3.87 13.36 9.69
C ARG A 92 -3.29 13.70 8.31
N VAL A 93 -3.51 12.85 7.30
CA VAL A 93 -3.08 13.10 5.92
C VAL A 93 -3.66 14.41 5.40
N ALA A 94 -4.97 14.64 5.57
CA ALA A 94 -5.63 15.85 5.11
C ALA A 94 -5.13 17.12 5.82
N ARG A 95 -4.88 17.06 7.13
CA ARG A 95 -4.27 18.18 7.88
C ARG A 95 -2.83 18.41 7.47
N GLY A 96 -2.08 17.35 7.23
CA GLY A 96 -0.73 17.37 6.70
C GLY A 96 -0.61 18.14 5.39
N ALA A 97 -1.53 17.88 4.46
CA ALA A 97 -1.59 18.55 3.15
C ALA A 97 -1.77 20.08 3.23
N VAL A 98 -2.25 20.61 4.38
CA VAL A 98 -2.42 22.04 4.63
C VAL A 98 -1.45 22.58 5.70
N GLY A 99 -0.42 21.80 6.08
CA GLY A 99 0.61 22.20 7.05
C GLY A 99 0.12 22.26 8.50
N MET A 100 -0.95 21.55 8.85
CA MET A 100 -1.57 21.53 10.18
C MET A 100 -1.27 20.25 10.98
N ASP A 101 -0.46 19.35 10.45
CA ASP A 101 -0.01 18.11 11.10
C ASP A 101 1.43 17.82 10.66
N GLU A 102 2.14 16.96 11.40
CA GLU A 102 3.52 16.55 11.09
C GLU A 102 3.59 15.56 9.92
N VAL A 103 2.44 15.00 9.54
CA VAL A 103 2.33 14.19 8.34
C VAL A 103 2.57 15.06 7.12
N ASP A 104 3.65 14.80 6.40
CA ASP A 104 3.89 15.36 5.07
C ASP A 104 3.38 14.33 4.03
N PRO A 105 2.25 14.57 3.34
CA PRO A 105 1.71 13.60 2.40
C PRO A 105 2.31 13.70 1.00
N VAL A 106 2.16 12.63 0.21
CA VAL A 106 2.53 12.58 -1.21
C VAL A 106 1.28 12.43 -2.09
N ASP A 107 1.40 12.81 -3.36
CA ASP A 107 0.32 12.67 -4.36
C ASP A 107 0.07 11.21 -4.77
N GLY A 108 1.03 10.31 -4.53
CA GLY A 108 0.87 8.87 -4.77
C GLY A 108 0.01 8.21 -3.69
N VAL A 109 0.59 7.37 -2.83
CA VAL A 109 -0.16 6.70 -1.76
C VAL A 109 0.46 6.99 -0.40
N ASN A 110 -0.37 7.42 0.54
CA ASN A 110 -0.03 7.60 1.94
C ASN A 110 -0.51 6.37 2.72
N LEU A 111 0.39 5.43 2.96
CA LEU A 111 0.13 4.17 3.64
C LEU A 111 0.47 4.26 5.13
N LEU A 112 -0.46 3.91 6.00
CA LEU A 112 -0.21 3.63 7.42
C LEU A 112 -0.19 2.13 7.68
N VAL A 113 0.86 1.60 8.31
CA VAL A 113 0.87 0.23 8.85
C VAL A 113 0.95 0.27 10.37
N THR A 114 0.04 -0.44 11.02
CA THR A 114 -0.13 -0.48 12.48
C THR A 114 0.09 -1.89 13.02
N ASP A 115 0.38 -2.02 14.32
CA ASP A 115 0.49 -3.31 14.98
C ASP A 115 -0.88 -3.88 15.42
N GLY A 116 -1.96 -3.38 14.82
CA GLY A 116 -3.29 -3.91 15.09
C GLY A 116 -3.39 -5.40 14.79
N HIS A 117 -4.25 -6.11 15.51
CA HIS A 117 -4.41 -7.54 15.28
C HIS A 117 -5.12 -7.75 13.92
N PRO A 118 -4.50 -8.45 12.94
CA PRO A 118 -5.02 -8.52 11.56
C PRO A 118 -6.30 -9.34 11.38
N THR A 119 -6.79 -10.00 12.43
CA THR A 119 -8.05 -10.76 12.41
C THR A 119 -9.23 -9.95 12.98
N LYS A 120 -8.95 -8.77 13.57
CA LYS A 120 -9.98 -7.88 14.10
C LYS A 120 -10.38 -6.87 13.03
N GLN A 121 -11.68 -6.78 12.76
CA GLN A 121 -12.21 -5.88 11.74
C GLN A 121 -12.42 -4.46 12.29
N PRO A 122 -12.15 -3.41 11.48
CA PRO A 122 -11.49 -3.47 10.17
C PRO A 122 -9.99 -3.76 10.30
N SER A 123 -9.48 -4.66 9.45
CA SER A 123 -8.05 -4.98 9.34
C SER A 123 -7.31 -4.05 8.35
N GLY A 124 -8.06 -3.37 7.50
CA GLY A 124 -7.57 -2.40 6.53
C GLY A 124 -8.61 -1.34 6.18
N TYR A 125 -8.17 -0.29 5.52
CA TYR A 125 -9.00 0.78 4.99
C TYR A 125 -8.29 1.52 3.87
N ALA A 126 -9.03 1.88 2.82
CA ALA A 126 -8.51 2.70 1.76
C ALA A 126 -9.54 3.69 1.20
N ARG A 127 -9.02 4.78 0.66
CA ARG A 127 -9.65 5.78 -0.23
C ARG A 127 -8.58 6.30 -1.19
N PRO A 128 -8.93 7.05 -2.25
CA PRO A 128 -7.91 7.59 -3.15
C PRO A 128 -6.74 8.22 -2.40
N HIS A 129 -5.51 7.76 -2.72
CA HIS A 129 -4.23 8.22 -2.16
C HIS A 129 -3.99 7.97 -0.67
N VAL A 130 -4.90 7.27 0.03
CA VAL A 130 -4.80 6.99 1.47
C VAL A 130 -5.12 5.54 1.75
N ALA A 131 -4.17 4.81 2.33
CA ALA A 131 -4.32 3.42 2.73
C ALA A 131 -3.91 3.23 4.19
N ALA A 132 -4.52 2.27 4.87
CA ALA A 132 -4.11 1.85 6.20
C ALA A 132 -4.31 0.35 6.38
N ALA A 133 -3.36 -0.32 7.01
CA ALA A 133 -3.41 -1.75 7.30
C ALA A 133 -2.93 -2.06 8.72
N THR A 134 -3.41 -3.18 9.25
CA THR A 134 -3.00 -3.75 10.55
C THR A 134 -2.14 -4.99 10.34
N GLY A 135 -1.45 -5.43 11.39
CA GLY A 135 -0.73 -6.70 11.42
C GLY A 135 0.76 -6.60 11.17
N ALA A 136 1.39 -5.48 11.56
CA ALA A 136 2.82 -5.26 11.44
C ALA A 136 3.68 -6.45 11.90
N GLU A 137 3.43 -7.02 13.09
CA GLU A 137 4.15 -8.21 13.57
C GLU A 137 4.05 -9.40 12.58
N SER A 138 2.86 -9.60 12.00
CA SER A 138 2.60 -10.70 11.07
C SER A 138 3.26 -10.46 9.72
N ILE A 139 3.28 -9.21 9.24
CA ILE A 139 3.95 -8.80 8.01
C ILE A 139 5.46 -8.97 8.15
N ALA A 140 6.07 -8.45 9.23
CA ALA A 140 7.51 -8.55 9.47
C ALA A 140 8.03 -10.00 9.57
N ARG A 141 7.13 -10.97 9.83
CA ARG A 141 7.43 -12.41 9.90
C ARG A 141 7.17 -13.16 8.59
N MET A 142 6.77 -12.49 7.51
CA MET A 142 6.80 -13.09 6.19
C MET A 142 8.24 -13.24 5.73
N SER A 143 8.50 -14.29 4.95
CA SER A 143 9.78 -14.42 4.25
C SER A 143 9.98 -13.27 3.27
N PRO A 144 11.24 -12.90 2.96
CA PRO A 144 11.56 -11.94 1.91
C PRO A 144 10.85 -12.25 0.60
N VAL A 145 10.50 -11.22 -0.17
CA VAL A 145 9.66 -11.36 -1.36
C VAL A 145 10.31 -12.18 -2.46
N ASP A 146 11.63 -12.14 -2.58
CA ASP A 146 12.46 -12.86 -3.54
C ASP A 146 12.63 -14.35 -3.19
N GLU A 147 12.50 -14.69 -1.91
CA GLU A 147 12.47 -16.07 -1.42
C GLU A 147 11.04 -16.66 -1.39
N THR A 148 10.01 -15.82 -1.52
CA THR A 148 8.62 -16.22 -1.35
C THR A 148 7.96 -16.55 -2.70
N PRO A 149 7.37 -17.76 -2.86
CA PRO A 149 6.58 -18.08 -4.04
C PRO A 149 5.42 -17.11 -4.23
N VAL A 150 5.05 -16.83 -5.49
CA VAL A 150 3.91 -15.93 -5.81
C VAL A 150 2.60 -16.41 -5.20
N VAL A 151 2.43 -17.73 -5.03
CA VAL A 151 1.28 -18.36 -4.38
C VAL A 151 1.75 -19.08 -3.13
N VAL A 152 1.17 -18.71 -1.98
CA VAL A 152 1.54 -19.25 -0.67
C VAL A 152 0.34 -19.90 0.03
N PRO A 153 0.57 -20.85 0.96
CA PRO A 153 -0.48 -21.34 1.84
C PRO A 153 -1.13 -20.20 2.62
N TYR A 154 -2.45 -20.30 2.83
CA TYR A 154 -3.16 -19.33 3.66
C TYR A 154 -2.62 -19.36 5.10
N SER A 155 -2.22 -18.20 5.60
CA SER A 155 -1.82 -17.99 6.98
C SER A 155 -2.15 -16.56 7.40
N VAL A 156 -2.15 -16.28 8.71
CA VAL A 156 -2.37 -14.90 9.21
C VAL A 156 -1.31 -13.94 8.66
N ARG A 157 -0.06 -14.40 8.49
CA ARG A 157 1.04 -13.61 7.93
C ARG A 157 0.78 -13.25 6.47
N ALA A 158 0.47 -14.25 5.65
CA ALA A 158 0.16 -14.05 4.24
C ALA A 158 -1.09 -13.18 4.06
N ALA A 159 -2.12 -13.37 4.90
CA ALA A 159 -3.33 -12.55 4.86
C ALA A 159 -3.07 -11.09 5.26
N ALA A 160 -2.29 -10.83 6.32
CA ALA A 160 -1.93 -9.47 6.73
C ALA A 160 -1.12 -8.74 5.66
N THR A 161 -0.13 -9.41 5.05
CA THR A 161 0.62 -8.85 3.92
C THR A 161 -0.28 -8.58 2.72
N GLN A 162 -1.21 -9.48 2.42
CA GLN A 162 -2.16 -9.27 1.32
C GLN A 162 -3.13 -8.12 1.59
N VAL A 163 -3.49 -7.82 2.86
CA VAL A 163 -4.26 -6.63 3.21
C VAL A 163 -3.49 -5.36 2.82
N VAL A 164 -2.18 -5.28 3.07
CA VAL A 164 -1.37 -4.12 2.61
C VAL A 164 -1.48 -3.95 1.10
N LEU A 165 -1.33 -5.02 0.32
CA LEU A 165 -1.48 -4.98 -1.14
C LEU A 165 -2.89 -4.53 -1.54
N HIS A 166 -3.91 -5.08 -0.89
CA HIS A 166 -5.32 -4.78 -1.13
C HIS A 166 -5.64 -3.30 -0.93
N GLU A 167 -5.26 -2.73 0.22
CA GLU A 167 -5.56 -1.34 0.55
C GLU A 167 -4.77 -0.35 -0.33
N VAL A 168 -3.53 -0.67 -0.70
CA VAL A 168 -2.76 0.18 -1.63
C VAL A 168 -3.35 0.14 -3.04
N ALA A 169 -3.80 -1.03 -3.52
CA ALA A 169 -4.49 -1.12 -4.80
C ALA A 169 -5.80 -0.32 -4.80
N HIS A 170 -6.57 -0.36 -3.71
CA HIS A 170 -7.75 0.51 -3.55
C HIS A 170 -7.39 2.00 -3.56
N ALA A 171 -6.31 2.40 -2.89
CA ALA A 171 -5.86 3.79 -2.90
C ALA A 171 -5.45 4.27 -4.30
N LEU A 172 -5.06 3.35 -5.19
CA LEU A 172 -4.75 3.58 -6.60
C LEU A 172 -5.95 3.36 -7.54
N GLY A 173 -7.14 3.08 -6.99
CA GLY A 173 -8.39 3.00 -7.75
C GLY A 173 -8.77 1.62 -8.27
N ALA A 174 -8.08 0.55 -7.87
CA ALA A 174 -8.61 -0.80 -8.08
C ALA A 174 -9.76 -1.08 -7.10
N ASP A 175 -10.68 -1.93 -7.52
CA ASP A 175 -11.84 -2.39 -6.73
C ASP A 175 -11.86 -3.92 -6.64
N HIS A 176 -12.74 -4.48 -5.80
CA HIS A 176 -12.86 -5.94 -5.64
C HIS A 176 -13.19 -6.67 -6.95
N GLU A 177 -13.86 -6.01 -7.90
CA GLU A 177 -14.10 -6.54 -9.26
C GLU A 177 -12.81 -6.85 -10.02
N HIS A 178 -11.71 -6.20 -9.68
CA HIS A 178 -10.39 -6.45 -10.28
C HIS A 178 -9.66 -7.63 -9.63
N GLY A 179 -10.33 -8.36 -8.74
CA GLY A 179 -9.81 -9.56 -8.12
C GLY A 179 -10.15 -10.82 -8.90
N ALA A 180 -9.23 -11.77 -8.93
CA ALA A 180 -9.46 -13.12 -9.44
C ALA A 180 -9.35 -14.18 -8.34
N VAL A 181 -10.10 -15.25 -8.54
CA VAL A 181 -9.93 -16.55 -7.89
C VAL A 181 -9.59 -17.56 -8.98
N ARG A 182 -8.52 -18.34 -8.79
CA ARG A 182 -8.16 -19.43 -9.70
C ARG A 182 -8.17 -20.74 -8.92
N ARG A 183 -8.75 -21.78 -9.52
CA ARG A 183 -8.60 -23.15 -9.05
C ARG A 183 -7.30 -23.73 -9.64
N THR A 184 -6.46 -24.29 -8.79
CA THR A 184 -5.23 -24.98 -9.19
C THR A 184 -5.17 -26.30 -8.43
N ASP A 185 -5.26 -27.42 -9.14
CA ASP A 185 -5.33 -28.76 -8.56
C ASP A 185 -6.41 -28.83 -7.45
N ASP A 186 -5.98 -29.05 -6.21
CA ASP A 186 -6.82 -29.16 -5.00
C ASP A 186 -6.88 -27.86 -4.19
N ALA A 187 -6.46 -26.72 -4.76
CA ALA A 187 -6.42 -25.43 -4.08
C ALA A 187 -7.26 -24.34 -4.77
N LEU A 188 -7.77 -23.42 -3.97
CA LEU A 188 -8.29 -22.13 -4.41
C LEU A 188 -7.28 -21.03 -4.10
N VAL A 189 -6.91 -20.29 -5.13
CA VAL A 189 -5.93 -19.20 -5.06
C VAL A 189 -6.65 -17.87 -5.20
N ALA A 190 -6.68 -17.09 -4.13
CA ALA A 190 -7.26 -15.74 -4.13
C ALA A 190 -6.18 -14.67 -4.37
N SER A 191 -6.43 -13.78 -5.34
CA SER A 191 -5.63 -12.57 -5.57
C SER A 191 -5.89 -11.50 -4.50
N PRO A 192 -5.03 -10.46 -4.37
CA PRO A 192 -5.18 -9.44 -3.33
C PRO A 192 -6.55 -8.77 -3.28
N MET A 193 -7.17 -8.46 -4.42
CA MET A 193 -8.47 -7.78 -4.46
C MET A 193 -9.67 -8.67 -4.05
N ILE A 194 -9.47 -9.98 -3.89
CA ILE A 194 -10.44 -10.91 -3.27
C ILE A 194 -9.99 -11.27 -1.85
N GLY A 195 -8.72 -11.67 -1.73
CA GLY A 195 -8.07 -12.10 -0.52
C GLY A 195 -8.87 -13.06 0.36
N SER A 196 -8.84 -12.80 1.66
CA SER A 196 -9.50 -13.67 2.65
C SER A 196 -11.03 -13.64 2.59
N TYR A 197 -11.64 -12.66 1.91
CA TYR A 197 -13.09 -12.59 1.77
C TYR A 197 -13.66 -13.83 1.08
N LEU A 198 -12.88 -14.50 0.23
CA LEU A 198 -13.29 -15.76 -0.41
C LEU A 198 -13.78 -16.82 0.59
N TRP A 199 -13.17 -16.88 1.78
CA TRP A 199 -13.50 -17.86 2.83
C TRP A 199 -14.20 -17.23 4.02
N ALA A 200 -14.73 -16.02 3.88
CA ALA A 200 -15.55 -15.39 4.91
C ALA A 200 -16.97 -15.96 4.92
N SER A 201 -17.76 -15.63 5.95
CA SER A 201 -19.17 -15.97 5.99
C SER A 201 -19.90 -15.43 4.76
N GLU A 202 -20.97 -16.11 4.32
CA GLU A 202 -21.81 -15.73 3.17
C GLU A 202 -22.19 -14.23 3.18
N ALA A 203 -22.71 -13.72 4.29
CA ALA A 203 -23.08 -12.31 4.41
C ALA A 203 -21.91 -11.31 4.23
N VAL A 204 -20.67 -11.74 4.49
CA VAL A 204 -19.46 -10.95 4.23
C VAL A 204 -19.05 -11.08 2.77
N ARG A 205 -19.16 -12.29 2.20
CA ARG A 205 -18.93 -12.53 0.77
C ARG A 205 -19.89 -11.69 -0.08
N GLU A 206 -21.19 -11.71 0.18
CA GLU A 206 -22.19 -10.92 -0.57
C GLU A 206 -21.95 -9.41 -0.48
N ARG A 207 -21.38 -8.93 0.63
CA ARG A 207 -21.10 -7.50 0.82
C ARG A 207 -19.86 -7.04 0.07
N HIS A 208 -18.85 -7.90 -0.04
CA HIS A 208 -17.53 -7.51 -0.49
C HIS A 208 -17.14 -8.14 -1.83
N LEU A 209 -17.56 -9.36 -2.13
CA LEU A 209 -17.21 -10.02 -3.37
C LEU A 209 -18.20 -9.65 -4.48
N PRO A 210 -17.71 -9.40 -5.70
CA PRO A 210 -18.56 -9.16 -6.85
C PRO A 210 -19.16 -10.49 -7.35
N ASP A 211 -20.36 -10.44 -7.94
CA ASP A 211 -20.97 -11.60 -8.60
C ASP A 211 -20.13 -12.10 -9.79
N ARG A 212 -19.41 -11.19 -10.44
CA ARG A 212 -18.49 -11.45 -11.56
C ARG A 212 -17.25 -10.56 -11.41
N ASN A 213 -16.08 -11.11 -11.67
CA ASN A 213 -14.87 -10.28 -11.72
C ASN A 213 -14.60 -9.73 -13.14
N ALA A 214 -13.95 -8.57 -13.20
CA ALA A 214 -13.46 -7.92 -14.41
C ALA A 214 -12.44 -8.80 -15.17
N CYS A 215 -11.82 -9.76 -14.48
CA CYS A 215 -10.97 -10.78 -15.07
C CYS A 215 -11.75 -11.88 -15.84
N GLY A 216 -13.08 -11.78 -15.95
CA GLY A 216 -13.93 -12.67 -16.75
C GLY A 216 -14.27 -14.02 -16.11
N GLY A 217 -13.88 -14.25 -14.86
CA GLY A 217 -14.18 -15.47 -14.10
C GLY A 217 -15.33 -15.29 -13.11
N ALA A 218 -16.04 -16.38 -12.80
CA ALA A 218 -16.94 -16.44 -11.65
C ALA A 218 -16.13 -16.64 -10.36
N VAL A 219 -16.57 -16.03 -9.26
CA VAL A 219 -16.08 -16.39 -7.92
C VAL A 219 -16.72 -17.72 -7.53
N PRO A 220 -15.97 -18.77 -7.16
CA PRO A 220 -16.55 -20.06 -6.80
C PRO A 220 -17.49 -19.97 -5.59
N ASP A 221 -18.64 -20.63 -5.66
CA ASP A 221 -19.59 -20.73 -4.54
C ASP A 221 -19.08 -21.68 -3.45
N GLU A 222 -18.51 -22.82 -3.85
CA GLU A 222 -17.99 -23.86 -2.97
C GLU A 222 -16.49 -23.67 -2.67
N THR A 223 -16.17 -23.39 -1.41
CA THR A 223 -14.79 -23.09 -0.98
C THR A 223 -14.24 -24.06 0.07
N ASP A 224 -15.06 -24.94 0.62
CA ASP A 224 -14.77 -25.62 1.89
C ASP A 224 -13.92 -26.89 1.76
N SER A 225 -13.88 -27.52 0.58
CA SER A 225 -13.14 -28.76 0.35
C SER A 225 -11.74 -28.56 -0.23
N LEU A 226 -11.34 -27.31 -0.50
CA LEU A 226 -10.09 -27.00 -1.22
C LEU A 226 -9.09 -26.30 -0.31
N GLU A 227 -7.81 -26.56 -0.55
CA GLU A 227 -6.72 -25.90 0.15
C GLU A 227 -6.78 -24.39 -0.11
N ARG A 228 -6.69 -23.60 0.96
CA ARG A 228 -6.73 -22.14 0.88
C ARG A 228 -5.35 -21.61 0.54
N ARG A 229 -5.23 -20.86 -0.54
CA ARG A 229 -3.97 -20.23 -0.95
C ARG A 229 -4.16 -18.77 -1.33
N LEU A 230 -3.14 -17.98 -1.05
CA LEU A 230 -3.12 -16.56 -1.36
C LEU A 230 -2.07 -16.28 -2.42
N ARG A 231 -2.43 -15.49 -3.43
CA ARG A 231 -1.49 -14.93 -4.39
C ARG A 231 -0.99 -13.58 -3.87
N MET A 232 0.33 -13.40 -3.85
CA MET A 232 1.02 -12.18 -3.39
C MET A 232 1.26 -11.17 -4.52
N ARG A 233 0.47 -11.26 -5.61
CA ARG A 233 0.51 -10.42 -6.81
C ARG A 233 -0.90 -10.17 -7.30
N TYR A 234 -1.13 -9.00 -7.89
CA TYR A 234 -2.43 -8.68 -8.50
C TYR A 234 -2.78 -9.62 -9.65
N ALA A 235 -4.08 -9.70 -9.92
CA ALA A 235 -4.59 -10.36 -11.11
C ALA A 235 -4.43 -9.45 -12.33
N ASP A 236 -4.45 -10.01 -13.54
CA ASP A 236 -4.18 -9.28 -14.78
C ASP A 236 -5.12 -8.07 -14.96
N CYS A 237 -6.42 -8.22 -14.67
CA CYS A 237 -7.38 -7.11 -14.72
C CYS A 237 -7.12 -6.00 -13.69
N ALA A 238 -6.53 -6.32 -12.54
CA ALA A 238 -6.07 -5.29 -11.59
C ALA A 238 -4.82 -4.57 -12.10
N LEU A 239 -3.89 -5.28 -12.75
CA LEU A 239 -2.72 -4.65 -13.35
C LEU A 239 -3.13 -3.66 -14.45
N GLU A 240 -4.08 -4.04 -15.31
CA GLU A 240 -4.64 -3.16 -16.34
C GLU A 240 -5.29 -1.92 -15.73
N ARG A 241 -6.16 -2.11 -14.73
CA ARG A 241 -6.85 -1.01 -14.05
C ARG A 241 -5.89 -0.03 -13.37
N LEU A 242 -4.84 -0.55 -12.74
CA LEU A 242 -3.83 0.26 -12.07
C LEU A 242 -2.99 1.04 -13.10
N GLY A 243 -2.61 0.41 -14.22
CA GLY A 243 -1.86 1.07 -15.30
C GLY A 243 -2.65 2.13 -16.07
N ASP A 244 -3.97 2.01 -16.12
CA ASP A 244 -4.86 3.02 -16.72
C ASP A 244 -5.09 4.25 -15.83
N GLY A 245 -4.95 4.09 -14.50
CA GLY A 245 -5.10 5.18 -13.53
C GLY A 245 -3.86 6.08 -13.39
N SER A 246 -2.72 5.65 -13.95
CA SER A 246 -1.43 6.37 -13.88
C SER A 246 -1.13 7.24 -15.11
N ARG A 247 -2.11 7.45 -16.00
CA ARG A 247 -2.01 8.32 -17.19
C ARG A 247 -2.90 9.54 -17.05
#